data_AF-A0A921KDD6-F1
#
_entry.id   AF-A0A921KDD6-F1
#
_cell.length_a   1.000
_cell.length_b   1.000
_cell.length_c   1.000
_cell.angle_alpha   90.00
_cell.angle_beta   90.00
_cell.angle_gamma   90.00
#
_symmetry.space_group_name_H-M   'P 1'
#
loop_
_entity.id
_entity.type
_entity.pdbx_description
1 polymer ?
#
loop_
_entity_poly.entity_id
_entity_poly.type
_entity_poly.pdbx_seq_one_letter_code
_entity_poly.pdbx_strand_id
1 'polypeptide(L)' 'MDLSNPTSENVIYMIEKITEKLRMVNSAALKAENFSTSKYEDLHYMYKMVMKRDTITPNEMQAIAAELGTLRK' A
#
# COMPACT_ATOMS: atom_id res chain seq x y z
N MET A 1 -17.07 -1.45 -0.68
CA MET A 1 -15.99 -1.24 0.30
C MET A 1 -15.97 0.22 0.67
N ASP A 2 -15.98 0.51 1.97
CA ASP A 2 -15.80 1.87 2.48
C ASP A 2 -14.41 1.96 3.13
N LEU A 3 -13.46 2.57 2.41
CA LEU A 3 -12.07 2.74 2.85
C LEU A 3 -11.91 3.77 3.97
N SER A 4 -13.00 4.39 4.45
CA SER A 4 -12.94 5.25 5.65
C SER A 4 -12.85 4.44 6.95
N ASN A 5 -13.21 3.15 6.92
CA ASN A 5 -13.18 2.28 8.11
C ASN A 5 -11.85 1.52 8.21
N PRO A 6 -11.14 1.56 9.36
CA PRO A 6 -9.89 0.85 9.53
C PRO A 6 -10.10 -0.65 9.77
N THR A 7 -10.45 -1.39 8.71
CA THR A 7 -10.63 -2.85 8.76
C THR A 7 -9.46 -3.57 8.11
N SER A 8 -9.22 -4.82 8.54
CA SER A 8 -8.18 -5.67 7.94
C SER A 8 -8.43 -5.91 6.45
N GLU A 9 -9.68 -6.06 6.02
CA GLU A 9 -10.05 -6.20 4.61
C GLU A 9 -9.64 -4.99 3.78
N ASN A 10 -9.85 -3.78 4.32
CA ASN A 10 -9.44 -2.55 3.64
C ASN A 10 -7.91 -2.40 3.58
N VAL A 11 -7.19 -2.82 4.63
CA VAL A 11 -5.72 -2.89 4.61
C VAL A 11 -5.24 -3.81 3.49
N ILE A 12 -5.81 -5.02 3.42
CA ILE A 12 -5.50 -5.99 2.36
C ILE A 12 -5.74 -5.39 0.98
N TYR A 13 -6.93 -4.84 0.78
CA TYR A 13 -7.32 -4.23 -0.48
C TYR A 13 -6.36 -3.10 -0.92
N MET A 14 -6.02 -2.18 0.00
CA MET A 14 -5.14 -1.06 -0.32
C MET A 14 -3.74 -1.53 -0.71
N ILE A 15 -3.19 -2.49 0.02
CA ILE A 15 -1.86 -3.03 -0.26
C ILE A 15 -1.87 -3.75 -1.60
N GLU A 16 -2.84 -4.62 -1.87
CA GLU A 16 -2.95 -5.33 -3.15
C GLU A 16 -3.00 -4.33 -4.32
N LYS A 17 -3.83 -3.29 -4.20
CA LYS A 17 -3.94 -2.27 -5.24
C LYS A 17 -2.65 -1.49 -5.45
N ILE A 18 -1.97 -1.08 -4.39
CA ILE A 18 -0.67 -0.40 -4.53
C ILE A 18 0.32 -1.33 -5.21
N THR A 19 0.39 -2.59 -4.78
CA THR A 19 1.30 -3.60 -5.33
C THR A 19 1.04 -3.86 -6.83
N GLU A 20 -0.24 -3.96 -7.21
CA GLU A 20 -0.70 -4.08 -8.60
C GLU A 20 -0.28 -2.87 -9.43
N LYS A 21 -0.51 -1.64 -8.91
CA LYS A 21 -0.13 -0.39 -9.57
C LYS A 21 1.38 -0.27 -9.76
N LEU A 22 2.17 -0.74 -8.80
CA LEU A 22 3.64 -0.81 -8.88
C LEU A 22 4.14 -2.00 -9.72
N ARG A 23 3.24 -2.87 -10.22
CA ARG A 23 3.58 -4.09 -10.97
C ARG A 23 4.49 -5.04 -10.17
N MET A 24 4.36 -5.07 -8.84
CA MET A 24 5.18 -5.87 -7.92
C MET A 24 4.56 -7.25 -7.66
N VAL A 25 4.43 -8.08 -8.70
CA VAL A 25 3.66 -9.34 -8.70
C VAL A 25 4.13 -10.39 -7.66
N ASN A 26 5.34 -10.25 -7.11
CA ASN A 26 5.98 -11.23 -6.21
C ASN A 26 6.48 -10.63 -4.89
N SER A 27 5.92 -9.53 -4.41
CA SER A 27 6.34 -8.95 -3.13
C SER A 27 5.73 -9.72 -1.96
N ALA A 28 6.33 -10.86 -1.61
CA ALA A 28 6.10 -11.53 -0.31
C ALA A 28 6.35 -10.59 0.88
N ALA A 29 7.14 -9.53 0.65
CA ALA A 29 7.35 -8.42 1.58
C ALA A 29 6.11 -7.51 1.79
N LEU A 30 5.08 -7.61 0.96
CA LEU A 30 3.86 -6.79 1.05
C LEU A 30 2.63 -7.64 1.40
N LYS A 31 2.83 -8.79 2.05
CA LYS A 31 1.71 -9.54 2.64
C LYS A 31 0.97 -8.62 3.60
N ALA A 32 -0.29 -8.31 3.28
CA ALA A 32 -1.16 -7.47 4.09
C ALA A 32 -1.35 -7.99 5.52
N GLU A 33 -1.12 -9.29 5.72
CA GLU A 33 -1.04 -9.98 7.01
C GLU A 33 -0.01 -9.33 7.97
N ASN A 34 1.04 -8.70 7.43
CA ASN A 34 2.10 -8.03 8.20
C ASN A 34 1.77 -6.57 8.53
N PHE A 35 0.59 -6.08 8.14
CA PHE A 35 0.15 -4.72 8.35
C PHE A 35 -1.03 -4.72 9.32
N SER A 36 -0.94 -3.93 10.38
CA SER A 36 -2.07 -3.71 11.28
C SER A 36 -2.80 -2.42 10.96
N THR A 37 -4.04 -2.34 11.43
CA THR A 37 -4.89 -1.14 11.35
C THR A 37 -4.32 0.06 12.13
N SER A 38 -3.26 -0.12 12.93
CA SER A 38 -2.59 0.95 13.67
C SER A 38 -1.99 2.03 12.77
N LYS A 39 -1.59 1.71 11.54
CA LYS A 39 -1.07 2.66 10.55
C LYS A 39 -2.00 2.82 9.36
N TYR A 40 -3.31 2.64 9.60
CA TYR A 40 -4.32 2.67 8.56
C TYR A 40 -4.39 4.04 7.85
N GLU A 41 -4.30 5.13 8.61
CA GLU A 41 -4.33 6.48 8.04
C GLU A 41 -3.15 6.73 7.10
N ASP A 42 -1.94 6.35 7.52
CA ASP A 42 -0.72 6.46 6.70
C ASP A 42 -0.84 5.61 5.42
N LEU A 43 -1.31 4.36 5.55
CA LEU A 43 -1.53 3.46 4.42
C LEU A 43 -2.59 4.03 3.45
N HIS A 44 -3.68 4.57 3.98
CA HIS A 44 -4.75 5.15 3.17
C HIS A 44 -4.30 6.42 2.46
N TYR A 45 -3.47 7.24 3.10
CA TYR A 45 -2.84 8.39 2.48
C TYR A 45 -1.91 7.96 1.33
N MET A 46 -1.02 6.99 1.57
CA MET A 46 -0.16 6.42 0.54
C MET A 46 -0.96 5.84 -0.62
N TYR A 47 -1.99 5.04 -0.33
CA TYR A 47 -2.89 4.47 -1.33
C TYR A 47 -3.47 5.56 -2.24
N LYS A 48 -4.05 6.62 -1.64
CA LYS A 48 -4.59 7.75 -2.41
C LYS A 48 -3.54 8.45 -3.25
N MET A 49 -2.33 8.65 -2.71
CA MET A 49 -1.23 9.28 -3.43
C MET A 49 -0.80 8.45 -4.64
N VAL A 50 -0.61 7.15 -4.47
CA VAL A 50 -0.19 6.21 -5.52
C VAL A 50 -1.26 6.04 -6.59
N MET A 51 -2.54 5.91 -6.20
CA MET A 51 -3.65 5.75 -7.14
C MET A 51 -3.89 6.98 -8.00
N LYS A 52 -3.56 8.18 -7.50
CA LYS A 52 -3.63 9.44 -8.26
C LYS A 52 -2.52 9.58 -9.30
N ARG A 53 -1.46 8.77 -9.25
CA ARG A 53 -0.38 8.83 -10.25
C ARG A 53 -0.77 8.06 -11.50
N ASP A 54 -0.67 8.71 -12.65
CA ASP A 54 -0.89 8.06 -13.96
C ASP A 54 0.27 7.13 -14.29
N THR A 55 1.50 7.64 -14.11
CA THR A 55 2.75 6.92 -14.30
C THR A 55 3.61 7.02 -13.04
N ILE A 56 4.29 5.92 -12.72
CA ILE A 56 5.21 5.83 -11.60
C ILE A 56 6.57 5.49 -12.18
N THR A 57 7.55 6.35 -11.94
CA THR A 57 8.93 6.15 -12.38
C THR A 57 9.62 5.07 -11.54
N PRO A 58 10.72 4.47 -12.02
CA PRO A 58 11.47 3.47 -11.24
C PRO A 58 11.93 3.99 -9.86
N ASN A 59 12.35 5.26 -9.77
CA ASN A 59 12.78 5.87 -8.51
C ASN A 59 11.61 6.03 -7.54
N GLU A 60 10.45 6.46 -8.03
CA GLU A 60 9.23 6.56 -7.21
C GLU A 60 8.76 5.20 -6.74
N MET A 61 8.82 4.18 -7.61
CA MET A 61 8.50 2.81 -7.23
C MET A 61 9.37 2.33 -6.07
N GLN A 62 10.68 2.58 -6.11
CA GLN A 62 11.59 2.26 -5.01
C GLN A 62 11.25 3.02 -3.73
N ALA A 63 10.98 4.32 -3.83
CA ALA A 63 10.60 5.15 -2.68
C ALA A 63 9.31 4.66 -2.02
N ILE A 64 8.26 4.40 -2.82
CA ILE A 64 6.97 3.89 -2.35
C ILE A 64 7.14 2.51 -1.71
N ALA A 65 7.92 1.62 -2.32
CA ALA A 65 8.19 0.30 -1.77
C ALA A 65 8.94 0.36 -0.43
N ALA A 66 9.92 1.27 -0.30
CA ALA A 66 10.63 1.50 0.95
C ALA A 66 9.69 2.01 2.05
N GLU A 67 8.85 2.99 1.72
CA GLU A 67 7.91 3.59 2.66
C GLU A 67 6.82 2.60 3.10
N LEU A 68 6.26 1.80 2.18
CA LEU A 68 5.40 0.66 2.53
C LEU A 68 6.09 -0.31 3.48
N GLY A 69 7.39 -0.55 3.31
CA GLY A 69 8.19 -1.35 4.23
C GLY A 69 8.18 -0.82 5.66
N THR A 70 8.12 0.50 5.86
CA THR A 70 8.07 1.14 7.19
C THR A 70 6.71 1.06 7.87
N LEU A 71 5.66 0.74 7.10
CA LEU A 71 4.30 0.56 7.61
C LEU A 71 4.03 -0.87 8.11
N ARG A 72 4.96 -1.80 7.88
CA ARG A 72 4.91 -3.17 8.42
C ARG A 72 5.07 -3.12 9.94
N LYS A 73 4.38 -4.04 10.62
CA LYS A 73 4.40 -4.17 12.08
C LYS A 73 5.67 -4.85 12.58
#